data_AF-A0A524QY50-F1
#
_entry.id   AF-A0A524QY50-F1
#
_cell.length_a   1.000
_cell.length_b   1.000
_cell.length_c   1.000
_cell.angle_alpha   90.00
_cell.angle_beta   90.00
_cell.angle_gamma   90.00
#
_symmetry.space_group_name_H-M   'P 1'
#
loop_
_entity.id
_entity.type
_entity.pdbx_description
1 polymer ?
#
loop_
_entity_poly.entity_id
_entity_poly.type
_entity_poly.pdbx_seq_one_letter_code
_entity_poly.pdbx_strand_id
1 'polypeptide(L)'
;MPFNHLYVLLELFPGKGWDRRKLSWNPGLTWEIIKQNPGGGWDWTGMSRNPGLTWENIKQNPGMPWVWSGISQNPNATWEVIKQNPGMPWDWSGISQNPGLTWDTVADNPGGEWDWDRLSHNPAMTIEIIKDNPDRPWNWLWVSRNPNATWETVSGNPDRLWDWEYLCYKLEITNEMIKQNPEIPWDWRGLSRNHNTTWDIVENNPGGEWDWDRLSHRLKITREIIKDNPDRPWNWEFLSWNTALTVEIIKDNPHKPWDWAWVSLNRNITWETVMENPRIPWNWGGLSLNPNTDWETVSRNPGRPWNWKFLSQKLDITWETVAGNPDGPWDWGDLSQNKFDKTNAAIKIQRCWKKSARYKHRREWRYVMVELENMPGLGYEYFKLLEQAKGFE
;
A
#
# COMPACT_ATOMS: atom_id res chain seq x y z
N MET A 1 8.61 24.14 -8.59
CA MET A 1 9.02 23.42 -7.37
C MET A 1 7.80 23.27 -6.47
N PRO A 2 7.58 22.11 -5.83
CA PRO A 2 6.48 21.99 -4.87
C PRO A 2 6.72 22.97 -3.72
N PHE A 3 5.67 23.68 -3.33
CA PHE A 3 5.68 24.63 -2.23
C PHE A 3 6.12 23.89 -0.96
N ASN A 4 7.21 24.32 -0.34
CA ASN A 4 7.75 23.65 0.83
C ASN A 4 6.95 24.03 2.09
N HIS A 5 5.79 23.38 2.26
CA HIS A 5 4.91 23.57 3.41
C HIS A 5 5.63 23.37 4.75
N LEU A 6 6.75 22.65 4.78
CA LEU A 6 7.56 22.45 5.98
C LEU A 6 8.17 23.76 6.51
N TYR A 7 8.63 24.65 5.62
CA TYR A 7 9.18 25.94 6.00
C TYR A 7 8.14 26.81 6.70
N VAL A 8 6.95 26.92 6.10
CA VAL A 8 5.82 27.68 6.64
C VAL A 8 5.43 27.17 8.03
N LEU A 9 5.41 25.85 8.22
CA LEU A 9 5.08 25.26 9.52
C LEU A 9 6.17 25.50 10.58
N LEU A 10 7.45 25.53 10.20
CA LEU A 10 8.54 25.85 11.12
C LEU A 10 8.55 27.34 11.53
N GLU A 11 8.25 28.25 10.60
CA GLU A 11 8.11 29.69 10.89
C GLU A 11 6.88 30.02 11.76
N LEU A 12 5.73 29.39 11.46
CA LEU A 12 4.48 29.65 12.20
C LEU A 12 4.51 29.08 13.63
N PHE A 13 5.31 28.04 13.87
CA PHE A 13 5.32 27.31 15.13
C PHE A 13 6.74 27.05 15.68
N PRO A 14 7.54 28.09 15.96
CA PRO A 14 8.96 27.94 16.34
C PRO A 14 9.14 27.33 17.75
N GLY A 15 8.14 27.43 18.62
CA GLY A 15 8.16 26.89 19.98
C GLY A 15 7.63 25.47 20.15
N LYS A 16 7.35 24.74 19.05
CA LYS A 16 6.86 23.36 19.12
C LYS A 16 8.02 22.36 19.12
N GLY A 17 7.85 21.25 19.84
CA GLY A 17 8.82 20.16 19.93
C GLY A 17 8.89 19.32 18.66
N TRP A 18 9.39 19.90 17.57
CA TRP A 18 9.58 19.20 16.31
C TRP A 18 10.59 18.05 16.46
N ASP A 19 10.27 16.89 15.89
CA ASP A 19 11.21 15.77 15.79
C ASP A 19 12.24 16.07 14.69
N ARG A 20 13.33 16.71 15.11
CA ARG A 20 14.42 17.18 14.22
C ARG A 20 15.12 16.02 13.51
N ARG A 21 15.14 14.81 14.10
CA ARG A 21 15.65 13.61 13.43
C ARG A 21 14.79 13.26 12.23
N LYS A 22 13.46 13.18 12.40
CA LYS A 22 12.56 12.91 11.26
C LYS A 22 12.60 14.02 10.20
N LEU A 23 12.71 15.27 10.63
CA LEU A 23 12.84 16.40 9.70
C LEU A 23 14.12 16.31 8.88
N SER A 24 15.22 15.80 9.43
CA SER A 24 16.45 15.62 8.68
C SER A 24 16.29 14.70 7.45
N TRP A 25 15.37 13.75 7.50
CA TRP A 25 15.12 12.84 6.37
C TRP A 25 14.06 13.36 5.38
N ASN A 26 13.53 14.58 5.59
CA ASN A 26 12.52 15.14 4.70
C ASN A 26 13.17 15.76 3.44
N PRO A 27 12.83 15.30 2.22
CA PRO A 27 13.45 15.79 0.99
C PRO A 27 13.15 17.25 0.66
N GLY A 28 12.16 17.86 1.33
CA GLY A 28 11.89 19.29 1.25
C GLY A 28 12.77 20.15 2.16
N LEU A 29 13.55 19.57 3.08
CA LEU A 29 14.41 20.38 3.95
C LEU A 29 15.59 20.97 3.16
N THR A 30 15.77 22.29 3.22
CA THR A 30 16.89 22.98 2.57
C THR A 30 17.94 23.45 3.59
N TRP A 31 19.16 23.68 3.12
CA TRP A 31 20.25 24.22 3.95
C TRP A 31 19.89 25.56 4.61
N GLU A 32 19.11 26.40 3.96
CA GLU A 32 18.66 27.69 4.53
C GLU A 32 17.83 27.53 5.80
N ILE A 33 16.96 26.52 5.85
CA ILE A 33 16.13 26.21 7.03
C ILE A 33 17.01 25.79 8.21
N ILE A 34 18.08 25.05 7.92
CA ILE A 34 19.04 24.57 8.92
C ILE A 34 19.87 25.72 9.48
N LYS A 35 20.37 26.62 8.62
CA LYS A 35 21.12 27.81 9.04
C LYS A 35 20.34 28.71 9.98
N GLN A 36 19.03 28.83 9.78
CA GLN A 36 18.15 29.59 10.67
C GLN A 36 17.88 28.89 12.02
N ASN A 37 18.27 27.61 12.17
CA ASN A 37 17.99 26.78 13.34
C ASN A 37 19.21 25.92 13.77
N PRO A 38 20.38 26.53 14.11
CA PRO A 38 21.64 25.81 14.26
C PRO A 38 21.75 24.90 15.51
N GLY A 39 20.97 25.15 16.56
CA GLY A 39 21.00 24.39 17.83
C GLY A 39 20.11 23.15 17.89
N GLY A 40 19.60 22.67 16.74
CA GLY A 40 18.45 21.76 16.68
C GLY A 40 18.69 20.27 16.90
N GLY A 41 19.91 19.81 17.19
CA GLY A 41 20.19 18.37 17.33
C GLY A 41 19.83 17.57 16.07
N TRP A 42 20.19 18.11 14.89
CA TRP A 42 19.90 17.53 13.57
C TRP A 42 20.58 16.16 13.38
N ASP A 43 19.93 15.26 12.65
CA ASP A 43 20.55 14.00 12.21
C ASP A 43 21.34 14.24 10.92
N TRP A 44 22.65 14.39 11.07
CA TRP A 44 23.56 14.68 9.98
C TRP A 44 23.67 13.58 8.93
N THR A 45 23.27 12.34 9.24
CA THR A 45 23.18 11.27 8.23
C THR A 45 22.08 11.59 7.23
N GLY A 46 20.88 11.93 7.75
CA GLY A 46 19.76 12.38 6.92
C GLY A 46 20.08 13.66 6.16
N MET A 47 20.82 14.59 6.79
CA MET A 47 21.21 15.86 6.14
C MET A 47 22.17 15.68 5.00
N SER A 48 23.23 14.90 5.19
CA SER A 48 24.19 14.64 4.14
C SER A 48 23.57 13.98 2.90
N ARG A 49 22.53 13.16 3.08
CA ARG A 49 21.78 12.51 1.99
C ARG A 49 20.68 13.38 1.36
N ASN A 50 20.40 14.55 1.93
CA ASN A 50 19.20 15.30 1.58
C ASN A 50 19.32 15.96 0.19
N PRO A 51 18.35 15.80 -0.72
CA PRO A 51 18.39 16.42 -2.04
C PRO A 51 18.35 17.96 -2.01
N GLY A 52 17.97 18.58 -0.89
CA GLY A 52 18.05 20.02 -0.66
C GLY A 52 19.44 20.55 -0.26
N LEU A 53 20.45 19.66 -0.16
CA LEU A 53 21.84 20.01 0.13
C LEU A 53 22.68 20.04 -1.16
N THR A 54 23.35 21.15 -1.44
CA THR A 54 24.28 21.28 -2.59
C THR A 54 25.75 21.19 -2.18
N TRP A 55 26.63 20.98 -3.16
CA TRP A 55 28.07 21.02 -2.94
C TRP A 55 28.55 22.36 -2.37
N GLU A 56 28.01 23.49 -2.85
CA GLU A 56 28.33 24.83 -2.34
C GLU A 56 27.98 24.97 -0.86
N ASN A 57 26.87 24.37 -0.41
CA ASN A 57 26.51 24.37 1.00
C ASN A 57 27.58 23.67 1.85
N ILE A 58 28.07 22.51 1.40
CA ILE A 58 29.11 21.74 2.10
C ILE A 58 30.42 22.53 2.11
N LYS A 59 30.83 23.06 0.95
CA LYS A 59 32.08 23.82 0.76
C LYS A 59 32.13 25.09 1.61
N GLN A 60 31.01 25.80 1.74
CA GLN A 60 30.91 27.01 2.57
C GLN A 60 30.84 26.71 4.07
N ASN A 61 30.57 25.47 4.46
CA ASN A 61 30.35 25.09 5.86
C ASN A 61 31.16 23.84 6.24
N PRO A 62 32.51 23.89 6.14
CA PRO A 62 33.36 22.72 6.36
C PRO A 62 33.40 22.23 7.81
N GLY A 63 33.02 23.08 8.78
CA GLY A 63 32.99 22.73 10.21
C GLY A 63 31.76 21.97 10.67
N MET A 64 30.82 21.68 9.76
CA MET A 64 29.63 20.90 10.08
C MET A 64 29.96 19.40 10.07
N PRO A 65 29.31 18.57 10.91
CA PRO A 65 29.62 17.16 11.05
C PRO A 65 29.00 16.33 9.90
N TRP A 66 29.42 16.63 8.68
CA TRP A 66 28.98 15.98 7.47
C TRP A 66 29.31 14.48 7.46
N VAL A 67 28.34 13.66 7.07
CA VAL A 67 28.50 12.22 6.88
C VAL A 67 28.78 11.94 5.40
N TRP A 68 30.03 11.64 5.07
CA TRP A 68 30.48 11.53 3.67
C TRP A 68 29.87 10.37 2.89
N SER A 69 29.52 9.25 3.53
CA SER A 69 28.71 8.22 2.90
C SER A 69 27.31 8.72 2.54
N GLY A 70 26.78 9.66 3.30
CA GLY A 70 25.54 10.35 2.98
C GLY A 70 25.70 11.33 1.82
N ILE A 71 26.77 12.14 1.83
CA ILE A 71 27.07 13.08 0.74
C ILE A 71 27.29 12.33 -0.57
N SER A 72 28.03 11.23 -0.54
CA SER A 72 28.35 10.44 -1.73
C SER A 72 27.10 9.84 -2.39
N GLN A 73 26.06 9.56 -1.62
CA GLN A 73 24.74 9.08 -2.09
C GLN A 73 23.81 10.22 -2.52
N ASN A 74 24.18 11.48 -2.26
CA ASN A 74 23.32 12.62 -2.51
C ASN A 74 23.19 12.87 -4.03
N PRO A 75 21.98 13.08 -4.58
CA PRO A 75 21.81 13.36 -6.01
C PRO A 75 22.60 14.58 -6.51
N ASN A 76 22.97 15.52 -5.64
CA ASN A 76 23.77 16.69 -6.00
C ASN A 76 25.29 16.45 -5.91
N ALA A 77 25.74 15.29 -5.48
CA ALA A 77 27.14 14.85 -5.57
C ALA A 77 27.41 14.21 -6.94
N THR A 78 27.31 14.99 -8.00
CA THR A 78 27.52 14.49 -9.37
C THR A 78 28.97 14.05 -9.58
N TRP A 79 29.22 13.27 -10.64
CA TRP A 79 30.57 12.84 -10.98
C TRP A 79 31.51 14.03 -11.23
N GLU A 80 31.02 15.13 -11.82
CA GLU A 80 31.80 16.35 -12.02
C GLU A 80 32.23 16.96 -10.68
N VAL A 81 31.35 16.97 -9.68
CA VAL A 81 31.67 17.45 -8.33
C VAL A 81 32.76 16.58 -7.71
N ILE A 82 32.62 15.26 -7.79
CA ILE A 82 33.59 14.31 -7.23
C ILE A 82 34.96 14.49 -7.92
N LYS A 83 34.97 14.53 -9.25
CA LYS A 83 36.18 14.69 -10.08
C LYS A 83 36.91 16.01 -9.83
N GLN A 84 36.18 17.10 -9.59
CA GLN A 84 36.79 18.41 -9.27
C GLN A 84 37.30 18.50 -7.83
N ASN A 85 36.89 17.59 -6.94
CA ASN A 85 37.21 17.63 -5.53
C ASN A 85 37.72 16.26 -5.02
N PRO A 86 38.80 15.70 -5.61
CA PRO A 86 39.26 14.34 -5.32
C PRO A 86 39.86 14.16 -3.93
N GLY A 87 40.27 15.24 -3.26
CA GLY A 87 40.85 15.20 -1.90
C GLY A 87 39.82 15.08 -0.78
N MET A 88 38.54 14.98 -1.12
CA MET A 88 37.47 14.80 -0.15
C MET A 88 37.27 13.31 0.14
N PRO A 89 36.84 12.93 1.36
CA PRO A 89 36.71 11.54 1.77
C PRO A 89 35.42 10.91 1.22
N TRP A 90 35.29 10.89 -0.10
CA TRP A 90 34.19 10.25 -0.80
C TRP A 90 34.11 8.76 -0.48
N ASP A 91 32.89 8.25 -0.36
CA ASP A 91 32.60 6.85 -0.08
C ASP A 91 32.13 6.18 -1.37
N TRP A 92 32.95 5.28 -1.93
CA TRP A 92 32.66 4.63 -3.21
C TRP A 92 31.39 3.79 -3.19
N SER A 93 31.04 3.19 -2.04
CA SER A 93 29.74 2.51 -1.87
C SER A 93 28.59 3.50 -2.04
N GLY A 94 28.70 4.67 -1.42
CA GLY A 94 27.76 5.77 -1.59
C GLY A 94 27.69 6.33 -3.02
N ILE A 95 28.83 6.52 -3.69
CA ILE A 95 28.86 6.95 -5.11
C ILE A 95 28.15 5.90 -5.97
N SER A 96 28.42 4.61 -5.74
CA SER A 96 27.83 3.50 -6.50
C SER A 96 26.30 3.40 -6.33
N GLN A 97 25.76 3.88 -5.20
CA GLN A 97 24.31 4.01 -4.97
C GLN A 97 23.73 5.35 -5.41
N ASN A 98 24.55 6.28 -5.88
CA ASN A 98 24.09 7.62 -6.18
C ASN A 98 23.04 7.57 -7.31
N PRO A 99 21.85 8.17 -7.13
CA PRO A 99 20.79 8.14 -8.13
C PRO A 99 21.12 8.95 -9.40
N GLY A 100 22.13 9.83 -9.36
CA GLY A 100 22.65 10.57 -10.50
C GLY A 100 23.80 9.89 -11.24
N LEU A 101 24.25 8.71 -10.78
CA LEU A 101 25.31 7.94 -11.46
C LEU A 101 24.79 7.34 -12.78
N THR A 102 25.62 7.36 -13.82
CA THR A 102 25.32 6.72 -15.12
C THR A 102 26.29 5.59 -15.43
N TRP A 103 25.91 4.68 -16.33
CA TRP A 103 26.83 3.64 -16.79
C TRP A 103 28.06 4.23 -17.50
N ASP A 104 27.90 5.25 -18.34
CA ASP A 104 29.01 5.94 -19.01
C ASP A 104 30.05 6.44 -17.99
N THR A 105 29.60 6.96 -16.85
CA THR A 105 30.51 7.38 -15.77
C THR A 105 31.36 6.20 -15.26
N VAL A 106 30.73 5.04 -15.05
CA VAL A 106 31.43 3.84 -14.57
C VAL A 106 32.38 3.31 -15.65
N ALA A 107 31.92 3.25 -16.90
CA ALA A 107 32.66 2.74 -18.06
C ALA A 107 33.89 3.59 -18.39
N ASP A 108 33.77 4.92 -18.34
CA ASP A 108 34.85 5.87 -18.61
C ASP A 108 35.89 5.93 -17.48
N ASN A 109 35.59 5.36 -16.31
CA ASN A 109 36.44 5.40 -15.13
C ASN A 109 36.66 3.97 -14.57
N PRO A 110 37.31 3.08 -15.34
CA PRO A 110 37.46 1.67 -14.99
C PRO A 110 38.37 1.42 -13.77
N GLY A 111 39.17 2.40 -13.36
CA GLY A 111 40.02 2.35 -12.17
C GLY A 111 39.34 2.78 -10.88
N GLY A 112 38.04 3.14 -10.92
CA GLY A 112 37.29 3.49 -9.71
C GLY A 112 37.07 2.27 -8.81
N GLU A 113 37.04 2.49 -7.50
CA GLU A 113 36.78 1.42 -6.50
C GLU A 113 35.27 1.14 -6.39
N TRP A 114 34.61 0.97 -7.54
CA TRP A 114 33.16 0.78 -7.64
C TRP A 114 32.68 -0.40 -6.80
N ASP A 115 31.65 -0.15 -6.00
CA ASP A 115 30.97 -1.19 -5.21
C ASP A 115 29.90 -1.83 -6.10
N TRP A 116 30.23 -3.01 -6.63
CA TRP A 116 29.39 -3.68 -7.60
C TRP A 116 28.10 -4.24 -7.02
N ASP A 117 28.03 -4.52 -5.72
CA ASP A 117 26.77 -4.87 -5.05
C ASP A 117 25.82 -3.67 -5.09
N ARG A 118 26.35 -2.47 -4.83
CA ARG A 118 25.57 -1.23 -4.92
C ARG A 118 25.18 -0.87 -6.34
N LEU A 119 26.09 -1.01 -7.31
CA LEU A 119 25.79 -0.81 -8.73
C LEU A 119 24.67 -1.76 -9.19
N SER A 120 24.75 -3.03 -8.83
CA SER A 120 23.76 -4.04 -9.23
C SER A 120 22.34 -3.75 -8.71
N HIS A 121 22.24 -2.99 -7.62
CA HIS A 121 20.97 -2.52 -7.06
C HIS A 121 20.59 -1.11 -7.53
N ASN A 122 21.50 -0.37 -8.17
CA ASN A 122 21.26 1.00 -8.59
C ASN A 122 20.31 1.02 -9.80
N PRO A 123 19.16 1.72 -9.73
CA PRO A 123 18.20 1.80 -10.84
C PRO A 123 18.78 2.34 -12.15
N ALA A 124 19.89 3.08 -12.11
CA ALA A 124 20.59 3.55 -13.29
C ALA A 124 21.33 2.43 -14.05
N MET A 125 21.64 1.31 -13.40
CA MET A 125 22.22 0.12 -14.05
C MET A 125 21.06 -0.75 -14.57
N THR A 126 20.57 -0.41 -15.76
CA THR A 126 19.44 -1.13 -16.36
C THR A 126 19.82 -2.56 -16.76
N ILE A 127 18.81 -3.38 -17.03
CA ILE A 127 19.06 -4.77 -17.43
C ILE A 127 19.75 -4.85 -18.79
N GLU A 128 19.51 -3.88 -19.67
CA GLU A 128 20.19 -3.74 -20.96
C GLU A 128 21.69 -3.46 -20.76
N ILE A 129 22.04 -2.54 -19.86
CA ILE A 129 23.44 -2.25 -19.51
C ILE A 129 24.14 -3.52 -18.99
N ILE A 130 23.47 -4.27 -18.12
CA ILE A 130 24.02 -5.52 -17.56
C ILE A 130 24.22 -6.56 -18.66
N LYS A 131 23.25 -6.72 -19.58
CA LYS A 131 23.32 -7.64 -20.73
C LYS A 131 24.47 -7.28 -21.67
N ASP A 132 24.69 -6.00 -21.93
CA ASP A 132 25.75 -5.51 -22.82
C ASP A 132 27.14 -5.57 -22.16
N ASN A 133 27.20 -5.74 -20.84
CA ASN A 133 28.44 -5.77 -20.07
C ASN A 133 28.49 -6.96 -19.09
N PRO A 134 28.40 -8.21 -19.58
CA PRO A 134 28.22 -9.40 -18.74
C PRO A 134 29.48 -9.80 -17.95
N ASP A 135 30.66 -9.32 -18.36
CA ASP A 135 31.95 -9.62 -17.72
C ASP A 135 32.23 -8.79 -16.46
N ARG A 136 31.36 -7.83 -16.17
CA ARG A 136 31.46 -7.05 -14.93
C ARG A 136 30.99 -7.89 -13.75
N PRO A 137 31.52 -7.63 -12.54
CA PRO A 137 31.22 -8.43 -11.35
C PRO A 137 29.86 -8.03 -10.73
N TRP A 138 28.80 -8.04 -11.55
CA TRP A 138 27.43 -7.84 -11.11
C TRP A 138 27.06 -8.86 -10.04
N ASN A 139 26.37 -8.40 -9.01
CA ASN A 139 25.73 -9.23 -8.01
C ASN A 139 24.36 -9.66 -8.52
N TRP A 140 24.30 -10.88 -9.04
CA TRP A 140 23.12 -11.43 -9.68
C TRP A 140 21.92 -11.64 -8.74
N LEU A 141 22.13 -11.72 -7.42
CA LEU A 141 21.03 -11.70 -6.44
C LEU A 141 20.31 -10.34 -6.47
N TRP A 142 21.05 -9.24 -6.58
CA TRP A 142 20.44 -7.90 -6.73
C TRP A 142 19.84 -7.70 -8.12
N VAL A 143 20.49 -8.20 -9.18
CA VAL A 143 19.95 -8.16 -10.55
C VAL A 143 18.63 -8.92 -10.66
N SER A 144 18.49 -10.05 -9.94
CA SER A 144 17.23 -10.82 -9.85
C SER A 144 16.03 -9.97 -9.43
N ARG A 145 16.28 -8.92 -8.64
CA ARG A 145 15.27 -8.02 -8.08
C ARG A 145 15.01 -6.79 -8.95
N ASN A 146 15.66 -6.70 -10.11
CA ASN A 146 15.39 -5.65 -11.08
C ASN A 146 13.95 -5.83 -11.62
N PRO A 147 13.10 -4.80 -11.57
CA PRO A 147 11.70 -4.91 -12.01
C PRO A 147 11.55 -5.23 -13.52
N ASN A 148 12.60 -5.00 -14.31
CA ASN A 148 12.64 -5.27 -15.75
C ASN A 148 13.39 -6.58 -16.08
N ALA A 149 13.84 -7.35 -15.09
CA ALA A 149 14.38 -8.69 -15.35
C ALA A 149 13.29 -9.58 -15.98
N THR A 150 13.63 -10.31 -17.03
CA THR A 150 12.74 -11.23 -17.75
C THR A 150 13.31 -12.64 -17.75
N TRP A 151 12.48 -13.63 -18.13
CA TRP A 151 12.96 -14.99 -18.35
C TRP A 151 14.13 -15.04 -19.35
N GLU A 152 14.08 -14.27 -20.44
CA GLU A 152 15.16 -14.19 -21.43
C GLU A 152 16.50 -13.77 -20.81
N THR A 153 16.48 -12.82 -19.88
CA THR A 153 17.69 -12.41 -19.14
C THR A 153 18.28 -13.58 -18.37
N VAL A 154 17.43 -14.34 -17.68
CA VAL A 154 17.82 -15.49 -16.85
C VAL A 154 18.33 -16.64 -17.72
N SER A 155 17.57 -17.01 -18.76
CA SER A 155 17.93 -18.12 -19.67
C SER A 155 19.18 -17.83 -20.50
N GLY A 156 19.49 -16.57 -20.77
CA GLY A 156 20.74 -16.17 -21.43
C GLY A 156 21.98 -16.22 -20.52
N ASN A 157 21.78 -16.40 -19.20
CA ASN A 157 22.84 -16.38 -18.18
C ASN A 157 22.60 -17.48 -17.12
N PRO A 158 22.52 -18.77 -17.50
CA PRO A 158 22.10 -19.85 -16.61
C PRO A 158 23.08 -20.12 -15.47
N ASP A 159 24.38 -19.86 -15.67
CA ASP A 159 25.44 -20.13 -14.69
C ASP A 159 25.54 -19.08 -13.57
N ARG A 160 24.67 -18.07 -13.57
CA ARG A 160 24.71 -16.98 -12.58
C ARG A 160 23.92 -17.35 -11.33
N LEU A 161 24.34 -16.79 -10.19
CA LEU A 161 23.70 -17.00 -8.89
C LEU A 161 22.45 -16.13 -8.76
N TRP A 162 21.34 -16.62 -9.29
CA TRP A 162 20.03 -15.97 -9.25
C TRP A 162 19.28 -16.19 -7.91
N ASP A 163 18.48 -15.21 -7.50
CA ASP A 163 17.50 -15.32 -6.40
C ASP A 163 16.24 -16.00 -6.96
N TRP A 164 16.25 -17.33 -6.98
CA TRP A 164 15.16 -18.14 -7.56
C TRP A 164 13.83 -17.98 -6.82
N GLU A 165 13.83 -17.73 -5.51
CA GLU A 165 12.61 -17.42 -4.76
C GLU A 165 11.95 -16.17 -5.35
N TYR A 166 12.73 -15.08 -5.51
CA TYR A 166 12.21 -13.83 -6.06
C TYR A 166 11.78 -13.97 -7.52
N LEU A 167 12.60 -14.60 -8.36
CA LEU A 167 12.28 -14.79 -9.77
C LEU A 167 11.02 -15.64 -9.95
N CYS A 168 10.89 -16.76 -9.25
CA CYS A 168 9.70 -17.62 -9.31
C CYS A 168 8.46 -16.91 -8.78
N TYR A 169 8.60 -16.03 -7.79
CA TYR A 169 7.50 -15.19 -7.29
C TYR A 169 7.05 -14.12 -8.28
N LYS A 170 7.98 -13.56 -9.07
CA LYS A 170 7.77 -12.34 -9.85
C LYS A 170 7.57 -12.56 -11.35
N LEU A 171 8.31 -13.46 -11.96
CA LEU A 171 8.30 -13.70 -13.40
C LEU A 171 7.07 -14.48 -13.84
N GLU A 172 6.63 -14.29 -15.07
CA GLU A 172 5.63 -15.16 -15.68
C GLU A 172 6.31 -16.45 -16.15
N ILE A 173 6.32 -17.47 -15.27
CA ILE A 173 6.89 -18.78 -15.55
C ILE A 173 5.80 -19.69 -16.11
N THR A 174 6.04 -20.27 -17.29
CA THR A 174 5.13 -21.26 -17.89
C THR A 174 5.59 -22.69 -17.63
N ASN A 175 4.66 -23.63 -17.81
CA ASN A 175 4.96 -25.05 -17.71
C ASN A 175 5.99 -25.50 -18.75
N GLU A 176 5.96 -24.93 -19.96
CA GLU A 176 6.94 -25.19 -21.02
C GLU A 176 8.34 -24.75 -20.60
N MET A 177 8.46 -23.59 -19.94
CA MET A 177 9.76 -23.12 -19.42
C MET A 177 10.33 -24.10 -18.39
N ILE A 178 9.50 -24.59 -17.46
CA ILE A 178 9.94 -25.58 -16.46
C ILE A 178 10.38 -26.88 -17.14
N LYS A 179 9.58 -27.38 -18.10
CA LYS A 179 9.87 -28.62 -18.83
C LYS A 179 11.13 -28.54 -19.69
N GLN A 180 11.40 -27.38 -20.29
CA GLN A 180 12.58 -27.16 -21.14
C GLN A 180 13.88 -26.96 -20.34
N ASN A 181 13.79 -26.62 -19.06
CA ASN A 181 14.93 -26.28 -18.22
C ASN A 181 14.84 -27.03 -16.86
N PRO A 182 14.91 -28.38 -16.87
CA PRO A 182 14.75 -29.20 -15.66
C PRO A 182 15.92 -29.10 -14.68
N GLU A 183 17.08 -28.60 -15.12
CA GLU A 183 18.27 -28.37 -14.30
C GLU A 183 18.17 -27.14 -13.41
N ILE A 184 17.23 -26.24 -13.71
CA ILE A 184 17.02 -25.03 -12.93
C ILE A 184 16.41 -25.39 -11.57
N PRO A 185 16.94 -24.83 -10.46
CA PRO A 185 16.41 -25.06 -9.13
C PRO A 185 15.15 -24.19 -8.91
N TRP A 186 14.07 -24.54 -9.59
CA TRP A 186 12.78 -23.84 -9.49
C TRP A 186 12.28 -23.79 -8.05
N ASP A 187 12.02 -22.57 -7.54
CA ASP A 187 11.45 -22.38 -6.21
C ASP A 187 9.92 -22.52 -6.25
N TRP A 188 9.44 -23.70 -5.88
CA TRP A 188 8.01 -24.05 -5.89
C TRP A 188 7.18 -23.20 -4.92
N ARG A 189 7.77 -22.70 -3.83
CA ARG A 189 7.08 -21.81 -2.88
C ARG A 189 6.92 -20.40 -3.46
N GLY A 190 7.94 -19.91 -4.17
CA GLY A 190 7.91 -18.69 -4.97
C GLY A 190 6.82 -18.78 -6.04
N LEU A 191 6.80 -19.87 -6.82
CA LEU A 191 5.74 -20.14 -7.80
C LEU A 191 4.36 -20.19 -7.12
N SER A 192 4.22 -20.82 -5.96
CA SER A 192 2.93 -20.87 -5.24
C SER A 192 2.39 -19.48 -4.87
N ARG A 193 3.29 -18.51 -4.66
CA ARG A 193 2.95 -17.12 -4.30
C ARG A 193 2.76 -16.21 -5.53
N ASN A 194 3.18 -16.67 -6.70
CA ASN A 194 3.06 -15.95 -7.95
C ASN A 194 1.59 -15.89 -8.42
N HIS A 195 1.15 -14.72 -8.88
CA HIS A 195 -0.23 -14.52 -9.32
C HIS A 195 -0.54 -15.14 -10.69
N ASN A 196 0.48 -15.49 -11.47
CA ASN A 196 0.36 -16.12 -12.78
C ASN A 196 0.39 -17.65 -12.73
N THR A 197 0.66 -18.25 -11.57
CA THR A 197 0.64 -19.71 -11.43
C THR A 197 -0.78 -20.23 -11.70
N THR A 198 -0.88 -21.23 -12.57
CA THR A 198 -2.14 -21.88 -12.93
C THR A 198 -2.20 -23.30 -12.38
N TRP A 199 -3.40 -23.89 -12.35
CA TRP A 199 -3.54 -25.30 -11.99
C TRP A 199 -2.75 -26.23 -12.93
N ASP A 200 -2.69 -25.93 -14.24
CA ASP A 200 -1.91 -26.71 -15.20
C ASP A 200 -0.44 -26.84 -14.79
N ILE A 201 0.18 -25.75 -14.32
CA ILE A 201 1.57 -25.78 -13.84
C ILE A 201 1.70 -26.73 -12.64
N VAL A 202 0.78 -26.66 -11.67
CA VAL A 202 0.79 -27.51 -10.48
C VAL A 202 0.56 -28.99 -10.85
N GLU A 203 -0.39 -29.25 -11.73
CA GLU A 203 -0.78 -30.59 -12.18
C GLU A 203 0.35 -31.29 -12.95
N ASN A 204 1.06 -30.56 -13.81
CA ASN A 204 2.18 -31.09 -14.57
C ASN A 204 3.45 -31.28 -13.73
N ASN A 205 3.51 -30.71 -12.53
CA ASN A 205 4.68 -30.76 -11.64
C ASN A 205 4.30 -31.25 -10.24
N PRO A 206 3.79 -32.50 -10.11
CA PRO A 206 3.22 -33.01 -8.86
C PRO A 206 4.25 -33.24 -7.75
N GLY A 207 5.54 -33.30 -8.09
CA GLY A 207 6.65 -33.46 -7.14
C GLY A 207 7.18 -32.15 -6.56
N GLY A 208 6.66 -30.99 -7.01
CA GLY A 208 7.06 -29.70 -6.48
C GLY A 208 6.68 -29.54 -5.00
N GLU A 209 7.55 -28.92 -4.21
CA GLU A 209 7.27 -28.56 -2.81
C GLU A 209 6.36 -27.33 -2.73
N TRP A 210 5.13 -27.48 -3.20
CA TRP A 210 4.12 -26.42 -3.29
C TRP A 210 3.65 -25.93 -1.90
N ASP A 211 3.44 -24.63 -1.77
CA ASP A 211 2.76 -24.00 -0.64
C ASP A 211 1.24 -24.03 -0.90
N TRP A 212 0.60 -25.08 -0.38
CA TRP A 212 -0.81 -25.35 -0.61
C TRP A 212 -1.75 -24.35 0.05
N ASP A 213 -1.30 -23.64 1.07
CA ASP A 213 -2.06 -22.52 1.64
C ASP A 213 -2.20 -21.42 0.59
N ARG A 214 -1.09 -21.03 -0.05
CA ARG A 214 -1.09 -20.01 -1.10
C ARG A 214 -1.88 -20.44 -2.33
N LEU A 215 -1.70 -21.69 -2.76
CA LEU A 215 -2.45 -22.24 -3.90
C LEU A 215 -3.96 -22.24 -3.61
N SER A 216 -4.38 -22.73 -2.45
CA SER A 216 -5.79 -22.81 -2.03
C SER A 216 -6.47 -21.45 -1.98
N HIS A 217 -5.73 -20.40 -1.61
CA HIS A 217 -6.28 -19.05 -1.54
C HIS A 217 -6.35 -18.34 -2.91
N ARG A 218 -5.34 -18.54 -3.78
CA ARG A 218 -5.12 -17.67 -4.95
C ARG A 218 -5.48 -18.28 -6.29
N LEU A 219 -5.31 -19.59 -6.46
CA LEU A 219 -5.61 -20.24 -7.73
C LEU A 219 -7.12 -20.13 -8.03
N LYS A 220 -7.46 -20.04 -9.32
CA LYS A 220 -8.84 -20.25 -9.78
C LYS A 220 -9.15 -21.74 -9.70
N ILE A 221 -9.48 -22.21 -8.50
CA ILE A 221 -9.75 -23.61 -8.22
C ILE A 221 -11.21 -23.89 -8.56
N THR A 222 -11.43 -24.57 -9.68
CA THR A 222 -12.78 -24.98 -10.09
C THR A 222 -13.23 -26.19 -9.29
N ARG A 223 -14.54 -26.47 -9.37
CA ARG A 223 -15.14 -27.67 -8.78
C ARG A 223 -14.50 -28.95 -9.34
N GLU A 224 -14.27 -28.98 -10.64
CA GLU A 224 -13.66 -30.11 -11.35
C GLU A 224 -12.24 -30.38 -10.84
N ILE A 225 -11.44 -29.32 -10.63
CA ILE A 225 -10.08 -29.46 -10.07
C ILE A 225 -10.11 -30.16 -8.71
N ILE A 226 -10.98 -29.73 -7.79
CA ILE A 226 -11.09 -30.35 -6.46
C ILE A 226 -11.55 -31.80 -6.57
N LYS A 227 -12.55 -32.06 -7.42
CA LYS A 227 -13.14 -33.39 -7.61
C LYS A 227 -12.13 -34.38 -8.19
N ASP A 228 -11.33 -33.95 -9.16
CA ASP A 228 -10.35 -34.79 -9.84
C ASP A 228 -9.07 -34.95 -9.02
N ASN A 229 -8.85 -34.07 -8.02
CA ASN A 229 -7.67 -34.05 -7.17
C ASN A 229 -8.01 -34.02 -5.66
N PRO A 230 -8.74 -35.03 -5.14
CA PRO A 230 -9.24 -35.02 -3.76
C PRO A 230 -8.14 -35.20 -2.70
N ASP A 231 -7.03 -35.85 -3.08
CA ASP A 231 -5.92 -36.21 -2.17
C ASP A 231 -4.88 -35.10 -2.04
N ARG A 232 -5.02 -34.00 -2.77
CA ARG A 232 -4.12 -32.86 -2.60
C ARG A 232 -4.37 -32.20 -1.24
N PRO A 233 -3.33 -31.66 -0.59
CA PRO A 233 -3.43 -31.08 0.75
C PRO A 233 -4.04 -29.67 0.71
N TRP A 234 -5.24 -29.55 0.14
CA TRP A 234 -6.01 -28.32 0.09
C TRP A 234 -6.22 -27.74 1.49
N ASN A 235 -5.95 -26.45 1.64
CA ASN A 235 -6.32 -25.69 2.82
C ASN A 235 -7.78 -25.19 2.67
N TRP A 236 -8.70 -25.87 3.36
CA TRP A 236 -10.14 -25.60 3.26
C TRP A 236 -10.57 -24.28 3.92
N GLU A 237 -9.82 -23.79 4.91
CA GLU A 237 -10.02 -22.46 5.48
C GLU A 237 -9.71 -21.39 4.41
N PHE A 238 -8.63 -21.54 3.67
CA PHE A 238 -8.28 -20.60 2.59
C PHE A 238 -9.13 -20.77 1.34
N LEU A 239 -9.61 -21.98 1.03
CA LEU A 239 -10.64 -22.19 0.01
C LEU A 239 -11.96 -21.48 0.36
N SER A 240 -12.28 -21.31 1.64
CA SER A 240 -13.48 -20.59 2.09
C SER A 240 -13.51 -19.14 1.60
N TRP A 241 -12.34 -18.53 1.41
CA TRP A 241 -12.18 -17.16 0.92
C TRP A 241 -11.79 -17.09 -0.57
N ASN A 242 -11.63 -18.22 -1.23
CA ASN A 242 -11.20 -18.27 -2.63
C ASN A 242 -12.24 -17.63 -3.56
N THR A 243 -11.78 -16.82 -4.53
CA THR A 243 -12.66 -16.09 -5.45
C THR A 243 -13.36 -16.98 -6.49
N ALA A 244 -13.01 -18.25 -6.59
CA ALA A 244 -13.66 -19.26 -7.41
C ALA A 244 -14.60 -20.18 -6.59
N LEU A 245 -14.76 -19.95 -5.28
CA LEU A 245 -15.68 -20.73 -4.46
C LEU A 245 -17.12 -20.67 -5.01
N THR A 246 -17.79 -21.82 -5.04
CA THR A 246 -19.19 -22.00 -5.42
C THR A 246 -19.91 -22.86 -4.38
N VAL A 247 -21.25 -22.80 -4.36
CA VAL A 247 -22.03 -23.63 -3.44
C VAL A 247 -21.93 -25.12 -3.77
N GLU A 248 -21.68 -25.47 -5.04
CA GLU A 248 -21.46 -26.83 -5.50
C GLU A 248 -20.19 -27.44 -4.88
N ILE A 249 -19.10 -26.67 -4.78
CA ILE A 249 -17.87 -27.11 -4.10
C ILE A 249 -18.16 -27.45 -2.63
N ILE A 250 -18.95 -26.62 -1.95
CA ILE A 250 -19.34 -26.84 -0.55
C ILE A 250 -20.19 -28.11 -0.42
N LYS A 251 -21.18 -28.28 -1.30
CA LYS A 251 -22.10 -29.43 -1.31
C LYS A 251 -21.40 -30.75 -1.57
N ASP A 252 -20.40 -30.75 -2.44
CA ASP A 252 -19.60 -31.95 -2.73
C ASP A 252 -18.64 -32.29 -1.59
N ASN A 253 -18.30 -31.31 -0.74
CA ASN A 253 -17.31 -31.45 0.33
C ASN A 253 -17.85 -31.00 1.71
N PRO A 254 -18.99 -31.53 2.18
CA PRO A 254 -19.71 -30.98 3.33
C PRO A 254 -18.97 -31.22 4.66
N HIS A 255 -18.06 -32.19 4.72
CA HIS A 255 -17.33 -32.59 5.92
C HIS A 255 -15.95 -31.92 6.06
N LYS A 256 -15.56 -31.09 5.11
CA LYS A 256 -14.27 -30.40 5.15
C LYS A 256 -14.33 -29.20 6.11
N PRO A 257 -13.19 -28.77 6.69
CA PRO A 257 -13.16 -27.71 7.68
C PRO A 257 -13.28 -26.33 7.03
N TRP A 258 -14.49 -25.99 6.58
CA TRP A 258 -14.83 -24.67 6.04
C TRP A 258 -14.85 -23.62 7.15
N ASP A 259 -14.30 -22.43 6.87
CA ASP A 259 -14.56 -21.24 7.66
C ASP A 259 -15.84 -20.57 7.15
N TRP A 260 -16.92 -20.75 7.90
CA TRP A 260 -18.23 -20.23 7.53
C TRP A 260 -18.33 -18.71 7.54
N ALA A 261 -17.46 -17.99 8.27
CA ALA A 261 -17.40 -16.54 8.19
C ALA A 261 -16.85 -16.10 6.83
N TRP A 262 -15.76 -16.71 6.36
CA TRP A 262 -15.19 -16.43 5.05
C TRP A 262 -16.10 -16.90 3.91
N VAL A 263 -16.69 -18.10 4.01
CA VAL A 263 -17.68 -18.58 3.04
C VAL A 263 -18.83 -17.59 2.93
N SER A 264 -19.42 -17.18 4.07
CA SER A 264 -20.55 -16.24 4.07
C SER A 264 -20.18 -14.83 3.63
N LEU A 265 -18.93 -14.40 3.76
CA LEU A 265 -18.46 -13.09 3.27
C LEU A 265 -18.11 -13.12 1.77
N ASN A 266 -17.97 -14.31 1.18
CA ASN A 266 -17.49 -14.48 -0.18
C ASN A 266 -18.46 -13.85 -1.20
N ARG A 267 -17.90 -13.07 -2.13
CA ARG A 267 -18.66 -12.33 -3.16
C ARG A 267 -19.42 -13.22 -4.15
N ASN A 268 -19.13 -14.52 -4.20
CA ASN A 268 -19.87 -15.46 -5.04
C ASN A 268 -21.10 -16.04 -4.33
N ILE A 269 -21.22 -15.83 -3.02
CA ILE A 269 -22.42 -16.22 -2.28
C ILE A 269 -23.44 -15.08 -2.39
N THR A 270 -24.53 -15.35 -3.10
CA THR A 270 -25.67 -14.43 -3.22
C THR A 270 -26.73 -14.73 -2.18
N TRP A 271 -27.67 -13.82 -1.99
CA TRP A 271 -28.80 -14.06 -1.10
C TRP A 271 -29.67 -15.24 -1.57
N GLU A 272 -29.89 -15.41 -2.88
CA GLU A 272 -30.60 -16.54 -3.47
C GLU A 272 -29.91 -17.86 -3.09
N THR A 273 -28.57 -17.89 -3.20
CA THR A 273 -27.76 -19.05 -2.81
C THR A 273 -28.00 -19.43 -1.35
N VAL A 274 -28.09 -18.45 -0.45
CA VAL A 274 -28.36 -18.67 0.98
C VAL A 274 -29.76 -19.25 1.18
N MET A 275 -30.78 -18.71 0.50
CA MET A 275 -32.17 -19.17 0.61
C MET A 275 -32.39 -20.58 0.08
N GLU A 276 -31.77 -20.92 -1.05
CA GLU A 276 -31.87 -22.25 -1.67
C GLU A 276 -31.15 -23.32 -0.86
N ASN A 277 -30.22 -22.92 0.02
CA ASN A 277 -29.36 -23.83 0.77
C ASN A 277 -29.43 -23.59 2.28
N PRO A 278 -30.61 -23.74 2.91
CA PRO A 278 -30.84 -23.35 4.31
C PRO A 278 -30.15 -24.28 5.33
N ARG A 279 -29.64 -25.44 4.90
CA ARG A 279 -28.92 -26.39 5.75
C ARG A 279 -27.43 -26.09 5.85
N ILE A 280 -26.91 -25.22 5.00
CA ILE A 280 -25.51 -24.75 5.12
C ILE A 280 -25.43 -23.85 6.35
N PRO A 281 -24.43 -24.04 7.24
CA PRO A 281 -24.31 -23.28 8.48
C PRO A 281 -23.73 -21.88 8.22
N TRP A 282 -24.49 -21.05 7.49
CA TRP A 282 -24.11 -19.70 7.14
C TRP A 282 -23.80 -18.85 8.39
N ASN A 283 -22.68 -18.12 8.33
CA ASN A 283 -22.32 -17.15 9.35
C ASN A 283 -23.01 -15.81 9.07
N TRP A 284 -23.94 -15.41 9.94
CA TRP A 284 -24.71 -14.19 9.77
C TRP A 284 -23.91 -12.90 9.94
N GLY A 285 -22.78 -12.94 10.65
CA GLY A 285 -21.84 -11.82 10.65
C GLY A 285 -21.20 -11.64 9.27
N GLY A 286 -20.71 -12.73 8.67
CA GLY A 286 -20.18 -12.74 7.31
C GLY A 286 -21.23 -12.29 6.28
N LEU A 287 -22.46 -12.81 6.36
CA LEU A 287 -23.56 -12.40 5.48
C LEU A 287 -23.93 -10.93 5.66
N SER A 288 -23.90 -10.39 6.89
CA SER A 288 -24.12 -8.97 7.14
C SER A 288 -23.07 -8.05 6.51
N LEU A 289 -21.83 -8.52 6.31
CA LEU A 289 -20.80 -7.75 5.58
C LEU A 289 -20.71 -8.13 4.09
N ASN A 290 -21.36 -9.21 3.66
CA ASN A 290 -21.26 -9.71 2.30
C ASN A 290 -21.67 -8.62 1.29
N PRO A 291 -20.89 -8.36 0.24
CA PRO A 291 -21.19 -7.33 -0.76
C PRO A 291 -22.54 -7.54 -1.48
N ASN A 292 -23.09 -8.76 -1.53
CA ASN A 292 -24.37 -9.08 -2.15
C ASN A 292 -25.58 -8.99 -1.19
N THR A 293 -25.38 -8.60 0.07
CA THR A 293 -26.46 -8.40 1.04
C THR A 293 -26.83 -6.91 1.11
N ASP A 294 -27.87 -6.47 0.42
CA ASP A 294 -28.34 -5.08 0.49
C ASP A 294 -29.41 -4.87 1.58
N TRP A 295 -29.84 -3.62 1.75
CA TRP A 295 -30.91 -3.29 2.71
C TRP A 295 -32.26 -3.91 2.34
N GLU A 296 -32.58 -4.06 1.05
CA GLU A 296 -33.82 -4.70 0.60
C GLU A 296 -33.89 -6.15 1.08
N THR A 297 -32.77 -6.86 0.99
CA THR A 297 -32.61 -8.22 1.50
C THR A 297 -32.83 -8.29 3.01
N VAL A 298 -32.21 -7.38 3.78
CA VAL A 298 -32.34 -7.33 5.25
C VAL A 298 -33.77 -7.01 5.66
N SER A 299 -34.39 -5.99 5.06
CA SER A 299 -35.75 -5.52 5.41
C SER A 299 -36.84 -6.53 5.09
N ARG A 300 -36.68 -7.34 4.02
CA ARG A 300 -37.59 -8.45 3.70
C ARG A 300 -37.42 -9.66 4.62
N ASN A 301 -36.29 -9.76 5.32
CA ASN A 301 -35.94 -10.91 6.14
C ASN A 301 -35.56 -10.50 7.58
N PRO A 302 -36.44 -9.78 8.31
CA PRO A 302 -36.10 -9.19 9.60
C PRO A 302 -35.90 -10.23 10.72
N GLY A 303 -36.46 -11.44 10.56
CA GLY A 303 -36.33 -12.53 11.54
C GLY A 303 -35.01 -13.29 11.48
N ARG A 304 -34.09 -12.91 10.60
CA ARG A 304 -32.76 -13.52 10.53
C ARG A 304 -31.79 -12.85 11.50
N PRO A 305 -30.81 -13.57 12.06
CA PRO A 305 -29.91 -13.05 13.09
C PRO A 305 -28.80 -12.18 12.49
N TRP A 306 -29.18 -11.13 11.77
CA TRP A 306 -28.28 -10.15 11.19
C TRP A 306 -27.39 -9.48 12.25
N ASN A 307 -26.12 -9.28 11.92
CA ASN A 307 -25.21 -8.48 12.73
C ASN A 307 -25.36 -7.00 12.38
N TRP A 308 -26.10 -6.27 13.20
CA TRP A 308 -26.42 -4.86 12.97
C TRP A 308 -25.23 -3.91 13.08
N LYS A 309 -24.21 -4.28 13.88
CA LYS A 309 -22.95 -3.55 13.91
C LYS A 309 -22.28 -3.56 12.53
N PHE A 310 -22.21 -4.74 11.93
CA PHE A 310 -21.64 -4.93 10.61
C PHE A 310 -22.49 -4.31 9.49
N LEU A 311 -23.81 -4.42 9.56
CA LEU A 311 -24.70 -3.71 8.65
C LEU A 311 -24.47 -2.19 8.71
N SER A 312 -24.32 -1.61 9.90
CA SER A 312 -24.04 -0.19 10.08
C SER A 312 -22.74 0.29 9.41
N GLN A 313 -21.77 -0.60 9.22
CA GLN A 313 -20.49 -0.30 8.59
C GLN A 313 -20.53 -0.34 7.06
N LYS A 314 -21.59 -0.92 6.47
CA LYS A 314 -21.64 -1.09 5.01
C LYS A 314 -21.81 0.23 4.28
N LEU A 315 -21.04 0.41 3.21
CA LEU A 315 -21.02 1.65 2.42
C LEU A 315 -22.33 1.95 1.68
N ASP A 316 -23.15 0.94 1.40
CA ASP A 316 -24.44 1.05 0.71
C ASP A 316 -25.62 1.37 1.64
N ILE A 317 -25.43 1.36 2.97
CA ILE A 317 -26.43 1.86 3.91
C ILE A 317 -26.42 3.38 3.89
N THR A 318 -27.56 3.98 3.51
CA THR A 318 -27.73 5.43 3.39
C THR A 318 -28.48 6.05 4.57
N TRP A 319 -28.50 7.37 4.66
CA TRP A 319 -29.31 8.05 5.67
C TRP A 319 -30.81 7.88 5.45
N GLU A 320 -31.26 7.75 4.21
CA GLU A 320 -32.65 7.42 3.86
C GLU A 320 -33.04 6.05 4.41
N THR A 321 -32.12 5.08 4.33
CA THR A 321 -32.30 3.73 4.88
C THR A 321 -32.53 3.77 6.39
N VAL A 322 -31.67 4.49 7.11
CA VAL A 322 -31.76 4.64 8.58
C VAL A 322 -32.98 5.46 8.97
N ALA A 323 -33.27 6.57 8.28
CA ALA A 323 -34.41 7.44 8.59
C ALA A 323 -35.76 6.78 8.31
N GLY A 324 -35.84 5.91 7.29
CA GLY A 324 -37.01 5.09 7.02
C GLY A 324 -37.23 3.96 8.04
N ASN A 325 -36.20 3.61 8.82
CA ASN A 325 -36.21 2.50 9.76
C ASN A 325 -35.56 2.88 11.10
N PRO A 326 -36.10 3.90 11.81
CA PRO A 326 -35.47 4.49 12.98
C PRO A 326 -35.40 3.52 14.18
N ASP A 327 -36.30 2.54 14.23
CA ASP A 327 -36.37 1.54 15.30
C ASP A 327 -35.46 0.32 15.04
N GLY A 328 -34.71 0.31 13.94
CA GLY A 328 -33.70 -0.72 13.70
C GLY A 328 -32.62 -0.70 14.78
N PRO A 329 -32.07 -1.85 15.20
CA PRO A 329 -31.03 -1.93 16.23
C PRO A 329 -29.64 -1.54 15.68
N TRP A 330 -29.58 -0.40 15.01
CA TRP A 330 -28.40 0.19 14.41
C TRP A 330 -27.31 0.47 15.44
N ASP A 331 -26.06 0.17 15.09
CA ASP A 331 -24.90 0.71 15.82
C ASP A 331 -24.64 2.15 15.38
N TRP A 332 -25.02 3.10 16.22
CA TRP A 332 -24.88 4.54 15.95
C TRP A 332 -23.41 5.00 15.90
N GLY A 333 -22.51 4.31 16.60
CA GLY A 333 -21.07 4.62 16.59
C GLY A 333 -20.45 4.27 15.25
N ASP A 334 -20.80 3.11 14.69
CA ASP A 334 -20.32 2.67 13.38
C ASP A 334 -21.00 3.41 12.23
N LEU A 335 -22.30 3.71 12.32
CA LEU A 335 -22.96 4.61 11.37
C LEU A 335 -22.25 5.97 11.34
N SER A 336 -21.90 6.55 12.49
CA SER A 336 -21.23 7.87 12.51
C SER A 336 -19.87 7.90 11.80
N GLN A 337 -19.22 6.74 11.63
CA GLN A 337 -17.95 6.57 10.91
C GLN A 337 -18.15 6.19 9.44
N ASN A 338 -19.35 5.76 9.07
CA ASN A 338 -19.70 5.45 7.70
C ASN A 338 -19.50 6.70 6.83
N LYS A 339 -18.92 6.53 5.64
CA LYS A 339 -18.77 7.60 4.66
C LYS A 339 -20.12 7.87 3.97
N PHE A 340 -21.22 7.92 4.73
CA PHE A 340 -22.48 8.50 4.26
C PHE A 340 -22.09 9.77 3.55
N ASP A 341 -22.46 9.90 2.28
CA ASP A 341 -22.16 11.03 1.41
C ASP A 341 -21.86 12.31 2.24
N LYS A 342 -20.55 12.55 2.48
CA LYS A 342 -20.02 13.15 3.73
C LYS A 342 -20.55 14.55 4.03
N THR A 343 -21.17 15.16 3.03
CA THR A 343 -21.61 16.55 3.05
C THR A 343 -22.94 16.72 3.78
N ASN A 344 -23.92 15.84 3.60
CA ASN A 344 -25.28 16.10 4.08
C ASN A 344 -25.60 15.47 5.45
N ALA A 345 -25.08 14.26 5.71
CA ALA A 345 -25.33 13.56 6.96
C ALA A 345 -24.55 14.16 8.14
N ALA A 346 -23.28 14.49 7.95
CA ALA A 346 -22.46 15.14 8.98
C ALA A 346 -23.02 16.52 9.37
N ILE A 347 -23.52 17.30 8.40
CA ILE A 347 -24.17 18.60 8.66
C ILE A 347 -25.51 18.41 9.40
N LYS A 348 -26.34 17.41 9.05
CA LYS A 348 -27.60 17.13 9.76
C LYS A 348 -27.36 16.57 11.17
N ILE A 349 -26.40 15.67 11.36
CA ILE A 349 -26.06 15.10 12.68
C ILE A 349 -25.43 16.17 13.57
N GLN A 350 -24.51 16.99 13.06
CA GLN A 350 -23.95 18.11 13.83
C GLN A 350 -25.02 19.17 14.16
N ARG A 351 -26.02 19.38 13.29
CA ARG A 351 -27.20 20.24 13.54
C ARG A 351 -28.17 19.65 14.57
N CYS A 352 -28.48 18.35 14.49
CA CYS A 352 -29.37 17.66 15.44
C CYS A 352 -28.71 17.48 16.81
N TRP A 353 -27.40 17.26 16.86
CA TRP A 353 -26.63 17.13 18.10
C TRP A 353 -26.42 18.49 18.78
N LYS A 354 -26.12 19.56 18.03
CA LYS A 354 -26.11 20.94 18.58
C LYS A 354 -27.50 21.43 19.00
N LYS A 355 -28.58 20.99 18.32
CA LYS A 355 -29.98 21.23 18.76
C LYS A 355 -30.31 20.41 20.01
N SER A 356 -30.00 19.12 20.08
CA SER A 356 -30.25 18.28 21.26
C SER A 356 -29.50 18.75 22.51
N ALA A 357 -28.21 19.13 22.35
CA ALA A 357 -27.37 19.60 23.45
C ALA A 357 -27.76 21.00 23.98
N ARG A 358 -28.33 21.88 23.16
CA ARG A 358 -28.81 23.21 23.60
C ARG A 358 -30.25 23.21 24.13
N TYR A 359 -31.09 22.25 23.73
CA TYR A 359 -32.53 22.26 24.03
C TYR A 359 -32.95 21.33 25.18
N LYS A 360 -32.00 20.75 25.93
CA LYS A 360 -32.28 20.12 27.23
C LYS A 360 -32.80 21.10 28.30
N HIS A 361 -32.78 22.42 28.05
CA HIS A 361 -33.16 23.40 29.07
C HIS A 361 -34.26 24.42 28.79
N ARG A 362 -34.73 24.73 27.57
CA ARG A 362 -35.86 25.69 27.43
C ARG A 362 -36.74 25.46 26.19
N ARG A 363 -38.05 25.58 26.42
CA ARG A 363 -39.11 25.64 25.40
C ARG A 363 -39.00 26.93 24.58
N GLU A 364 -39.44 26.84 23.32
CA GLU A 364 -39.68 27.89 22.30
C GLU A 364 -38.54 28.20 21.30
N TRP A 365 -38.88 28.24 20.00
CA TRP A 365 -37.99 28.24 18.84
C TRP A 365 -37.99 29.58 18.09
N ARG A 366 -36.83 30.06 17.60
CA ARG A 366 -36.65 31.05 16.50
C ARG A 366 -35.39 30.73 15.66
N TYR A 367 -35.40 31.05 14.37
CA TYR A 367 -34.43 30.64 13.31
C TYR A 367 -33.09 31.44 13.30
N VAL A 368 -32.02 30.89 12.69
CA VAL A 368 -30.69 31.54 12.47
C VAL A 368 -30.33 31.47 10.97
N MET A 369 -29.84 32.58 10.39
CA MET A 369 -29.37 32.72 8.98
C MET A 369 -27.83 32.76 8.89
N VAL A 370 -27.25 32.33 7.77
CA VAL A 370 -25.79 32.27 7.49
C VAL A 370 -25.52 32.73 6.05
N GLU A 371 -24.42 33.47 5.82
CA GLU A 371 -23.98 33.93 4.49
C GLU A 371 -22.55 33.43 4.16
N LEU A 372 -22.24 33.32 2.87
CA LEU A 372 -21.08 32.63 2.29
C LEU A 372 -20.12 33.66 1.67
N GLU A 373 -18.86 33.71 2.10
CA GLU A 373 -17.86 34.66 1.59
C GLU A 373 -16.60 33.96 1.03
N ASN A 374 -15.98 34.59 0.02
CA ASN A 374 -14.74 34.16 -0.62
C ASN A 374 -13.56 35.02 -0.15
N MET A 375 -12.43 34.40 0.21
CA MET A 375 -11.19 35.11 0.54
C MET A 375 -10.41 35.47 -0.74
N PRO A 376 -10.17 36.76 -1.05
CA PRO A 376 -9.46 37.13 -2.28
C PRO A 376 -7.99 36.70 -2.21
N GLY A 377 -7.57 35.87 -3.16
CA GLY A 377 -6.16 35.48 -3.37
C GLY A 377 -5.80 34.03 -3.06
N LEU A 378 -6.72 33.24 -2.47
CA LEU A 378 -6.43 31.84 -2.09
C LEU A 378 -7.49 30.82 -2.55
N GLY A 379 -8.63 31.24 -3.11
CA GLY A 379 -9.57 30.33 -3.79
C GLY A 379 -10.33 29.34 -2.88
N TYR A 380 -10.53 29.67 -1.60
CA TYR A 380 -11.35 28.87 -0.68
C TYR A 380 -12.48 29.70 -0.06
N GLU A 381 -13.63 29.05 0.14
CA GLU A 381 -14.83 29.59 0.78
C GLU A 381 -14.93 29.15 2.26
N TYR A 382 -15.39 30.04 3.14
CA TYR A 382 -15.79 29.68 4.51
C TYR A 382 -16.99 30.50 4.99
N PHE A 383 -17.68 29.99 6.03
CA PHE A 383 -18.86 30.63 6.61
C PHE A 383 -18.54 31.47 7.84
N LYS A 384 -19.02 32.71 7.86
CA LYS A 384 -18.98 33.60 9.03
C LYS A 384 -20.31 33.55 9.77
N LEU A 385 -20.28 33.30 11.07
CA LEU A 385 -21.45 33.43 11.94
C LEU A 385 -21.68 34.92 12.25
N LEU A 386 -22.86 35.44 11.88
CA LEU A 386 -23.28 36.78 12.28
C LEU A 386 -24.08 36.68 13.58
N GLU A 387 -23.61 37.33 14.65
CA GLU A 387 -24.45 37.59 15.82
C GLU A 387 -25.49 38.66 15.49
N GLN A 388 -26.73 38.43 15.91
CA GLN A 388 -27.85 39.36 15.70
C GLN A 388 -27.57 40.72 16.37
N ALA A 389 -27.66 41.78 15.59
CA ALA A 389 -27.85 43.13 16.09
C ALA A 389 -29.14 43.17 16.94
N LYS A 390 -29.04 43.69 18.16
CA LYS A 390 -30.19 44.06 18.99
C LYS A 390 -30.97 45.18 18.32
N GLY A 391 -32.29 45.05 18.35
CA GLY A 391 -33.21 46.17 18.30
C GLY A 391 -34.54 45.76 17.70
N PHE A 392 -35.59 45.74 18.51
CA PHE A 392 -36.74 46.63 18.33
C PHE A 392 -37.42 46.81 19.70
N GLU A 393 -37.95 48.02 19.87
CA GLU A 393 -38.69 48.54 21.03
C GLU A 393 -39.83 47.63 21.51
#